data_AF-A0A0C1RPY5-F1
#
_entry.id   AF-A0A0C1RPY5-F1
#
_cell.length_a   1.000
_cell.length_b   1.000
_cell.length_c   1.000
_cell.angle_alpha   90.00
_cell.angle_beta   90.00
_cell.angle_gamma   90.00
#
_symmetry.space_group_name_H-M   'P 1'
#
loop_
_entity.id
_entity.type
_entity.pdbx_description
1 polymer ?
#
loop_
_entity_poly.entity_id
_entity_poly.type
_entity_poly.pdbx_seq_one_letter_code
_entity_poly.pdbx_strand_id
1 'polypeptide(L)'
;MSLTMPMEIAGLIRELRQELGLSQEKLAAKLGVSFRTINRWENRRAVPSPLALKQVEGLLHQMSHSSKATVRECGKDLLAKYFSMNEEWKL
;
A
#
# COMPACT_ATOMS: atom_id res chain seq x y z
N MET A 1 -8.69 2.09 -11.00
CA MET A 1 -7.91 1.70 -9.80
C MET A 1 -8.23 0.26 -9.47
N SER A 2 -7.51 -0.71 -10.04
CA SER A 2 -7.73 -2.11 -9.66
C SER A 2 -6.42 -2.87 -9.56
N LEU A 3 -5.90 -2.97 -8.34
CA LEU A 3 -5.03 -4.09 -7.96
C LEU A 3 -5.98 -5.28 -7.82
N THR A 4 -6.08 -6.16 -8.83
CA THR A 4 -7.06 -7.27 -8.81
C THR A 4 -6.54 -8.56 -8.18
N MET A 5 -5.23 -8.70 -7.94
CA MET A 5 -4.69 -9.95 -7.40
C MET A 5 -4.41 -9.88 -5.89
N PRO A 6 -4.99 -10.78 -5.06
CA PRO A 6 -4.74 -10.83 -3.62
C PRO A 6 -3.26 -10.98 -3.24
N MET A 7 -2.45 -11.59 -4.10
CA MET A 7 -1.00 -11.76 -3.87
C MET A 7 -0.24 -10.43 -4.02
N GLU A 8 -0.62 -9.59 -4.98
CA GLU A 8 0.04 -8.31 -5.23
C GLU A 8 -0.23 -7.33 -4.10
N ILE A 9 -1.47 -7.30 -3.60
CA ILE A 9 -1.85 -6.41 -2.51
C ILE A 9 -1.21 -6.82 -1.19
N ALA A 10 -1.20 -8.12 -0.87
CA ALA A 10 -0.52 -8.60 0.33
C ALA A 10 0.97 -8.24 0.32
N GLY A 11 1.61 -8.33 -0.85
CA GLY A 11 2.99 -7.87 -1.07
C GLY A 11 3.13 -6.37 -0.83
N LEU A 12 2.30 -5.55 -1.47
CA LEU A 12 2.31 -4.10 -1.32
C LEU A 12 2.20 -3.66 0.14
N ILE A 13 1.21 -4.18 0.89
CA ILE A 13 1.00 -3.81 2.29
C ILE A 13 2.22 -4.17 3.15
N ARG A 14 2.81 -5.35 2.91
CA ARG A 14 3.96 -5.82 3.66
C ARG A 14 5.22 -5.01 3.35
N GLU A 15 5.49 -4.75 2.08
CA GLU A 15 6.64 -3.95 1.64
C GLU A 15 6.53 -2.51 2.16
N LEU A 16 5.37 -1.86 1.98
CA LEU A 16 5.10 -0.54 2.55
C LEU A 16 5.38 -0.47 4.05
N ARG A 17 4.94 -1.49 4.80
CA ARG A 17 5.18 -1.58 6.24
C ARG A 17 6.68 -1.66 6.56
N GLN A 18 7.41 -2.50 5.83
CA GLN A 18 8.84 -2.73 6.03
C GLN A 18 9.68 -1.50 5.68
N GLU A 19 9.39 -0.84 4.56
CA GLU A 19 10.07 0.39 4.12
C GLU A 19 9.90 1.54 5.13
N LEU A 20 8.74 1.59 5.80
CA LEU A 20 8.48 2.57 6.85
C LEU A 20 8.96 2.14 8.25
N GLY A 21 9.50 0.92 8.40
CA GLY A 21 9.91 0.36 9.69
C GLY A 21 8.76 0.23 10.70
N LEU A 22 7.53 -0.01 10.23
CA LEU A 22 6.32 -0.04 11.06
C LEU A 22 5.95 -1.47 11.51
N SER A 23 5.30 -1.56 12.67
CA SER A 23 4.52 -2.75 13.03
C SER A 23 3.19 -2.77 12.26
N GLN A 24 2.52 -3.92 12.22
CA GLN A 24 1.19 -4.01 11.59
C GLN A 24 0.19 -3.07 12.27
N GLU A 25 0.28 -2.88 13.58
CA GLU A 25 -0.56 -1.96 14.35
C GLU A 25 -0.30 -0.49 13.99
N LYS A 26 0.98 -0.11 13.85
CA LYS A 26 1.33 1.26 13.44
C LYS A 26 0.87 1.56 12.02
N LEU A 27 1.01 0.60 11.10
CA LEU A 27 0.46 0.78 9.75
C LEU A 27 -1.07 0.85 9.76
N ALA A 28 -1.72 0.01 10.57
CA ALA A 28 -3.18 0.02 10.72
C ALA A 28 -3.69 1.39 11.20
N ALA A 29 -3.03 1.97 12.22
CA ALA A 29 -3.34 3.31 12.71
C ALA A 29 -3.16 4.38 11.63
N LYS A 30 -2.09 4.29 10.82
CA LYS A 30 -1.83 5.24 9.73
C LYS A 30 -2.88 5.17 8.61
N LEU A 31 -3.42 3.98 8.36
CA LEU A 31 -4.47 3.73 7.36
C LEU A 31 -5.89 3.86 7.93
N GLY A 32 -6.06 4.11 9.23
CA GLY A 32 -7.38 4.20 9.87
C GLY A 32 -8.16 2.89 9.90
N VAL A 33 -7.46 1.75 9.97
CA VAL A 33 -8.05 0.41 10.04
C VAL A 33 -7.58 -0.34 11.28
N SER A 34 -8.21 -1.48 11.59
CA SER A 34 -7.78 -2.33 12.71
C SER A 34 -6.52 -3.14 12.37
N PHE A 35 -5.73 -3.50 13.38
CA PHE A 35 -4.64 -4.48 13.23
C PHE A 35 -5.11 -5.77 12.55
N ARG A 36 -6.29 -6.28 12.94
CA ARG A 36 -6.87 -7.51 12.36
C ARG A 36 -7.11 -7.37 10.86
N THR A 37 -7.42 -6.17 10.39
CA THR A 37 -7.57 -5.86 8.96
C THR A 37 -6.24 -6.01 8.22
N ILE A 38 -5.16 -5.37 8.71
CA ILE A 38 -3.81 -5.49 8.13
C ILE A 38 -3.34 -6.95 8.13
N ASN A 39 -3.51 -7.65 9.26
CA ASN A 39 -3.15 -9.05 9.41
C ASN A 39 -3.84 -9.93 8.35
N ARG A 40 -5.16 -9.74 8.12
CA ARG A 40 -5.89 -10.47 7.09
C ARG A 40 -5.41 -10.14 5.68
N TRP A 41 -5.06 -8.89 5.38
CA TRP A 41 -4.51 -8.50 4.08
C TRP A 41 -3.15 -9.13 3.83
N GLU A 42 -2.20 -8.99 4.76
CA GLU A 42 -0.84 -9.57 4.62
C GLU A 42 -0.87 -11.10 4.50
N ASN A 43 -1.84 -11.77 5.14
CA ASN A 43 -2.03 -13.22 5.07
C ASN A 43 -3.00 -13.68 3.96
N ARG A 44 -3.40 -12.79 3.03
CA ARG A 44 -4.27 -13.11 1.88
C ARG A 44 -5.64 -13.70 2.28
N ARG A 45 -6.11 -13.39 3.50
CA ARG A 45 -7.41 -13.79 4.05
C ARG A 45 -8.52 -12.78 3.77
N ALA A 46 -8.17 -11.63 3.19
CA ALA A 46 -9.08 -10.60 2.71
C ALA A 46 -8.37 -9.71 1.70
N VAL A 47 -9.14 -9.08 0.83
CA VAL A 47 -8.69 -8.01 -0.07
C VAL A 47 -9.17 -6.66 0.51
N PRO A 48 -8.35 -5.59 0.48
CA PRO A 48 -8.81 -4.26 0.87
C PRO A 48 -9.98 -3.78 0.01
N SER A 49 -10.88 -3.00 0.59
CA SER A 49 -11.92 -2.32 -0.18
C SER A 49 -11.29 -1.26 -1.11
N PRO A 50 -12.02 -0.78 -2.13
CA PRO A 50 -11.55 0.32 -2.96
C PRO A 50 -11.18 1.57 -2.16
N LEU A 51 -11.90 1.86 -1.08
CA LEU A 51 -11.57 2.98 -0.19
C LEU A 51 -10.24 2.75 0.54
N ALA A 52 -10.01 1.55 1.05
CA ALA A 52 -8.76 1.21 1.70
C ALA A 52 -7.57 1.25 0.73
N LEU A 53 -7.76 0.80 -0.53
CA LEU A 53 -6.73 0.94 -1.56
C LEU A 53 -6.41 2.41 -1.86
N LYS A 54 -7.42 3.28 -1.95
CA LYS A 54 -7.21 4.73 -2.08
C LYS A 54 -6.42 5.32 -0.91
N GLN A 55 -6.64 4.84 0.32
CA GLN A 55 -5.86 5.29 1.48
C GLN A 55 -4.39 4.85 1.38
N VAL A 56 -4.14 3.62 0.92
CA VAL A 56 -2.78 3.11 0.67
C VAL A 56 -2.09 3.92 -0.43
N GLU A 57 -2.76 4.14 -1.55
CA GLU A 57 -2.26 4.97 -2.66
C GLU A 57 -1.97 6.41 -2.21
N GLY A 58 -2.88 7.02 -1.46
CA GLY A 58 -2.69 8.36 -0.89
C GLY A 58 -1.49 8.42 0.06
N LEU A 59 -1.28 7.39 0.87
CA LEU A 59 -0.09 7.27 1.72
C LEU A 59 1.20 7.19 0.89
N LEU A 60 1.22 6.40 -0.19
CA LEU A 60 2.37 6.32 -1.07
C LEU A 60 2.68 7.65 -1.78
N HIS A 61 1.65 8.37 -2.21
CA HIS A 61 1.82 9.73 -2.73
C HIS A 61 2.36 10.70 -1.67
N GLN A 62 1.93 10.61 -0.42
CA GLN A 62 2.55 11.40 0.64
C GLN A 62 4.04 11.05 0.81
N MET A 63 4.39 9.76 0.75
CA MET A 63 5.77 9.31 0.79
C MET A 63 6.59 9.86 -0.37
N SER A 64 6.05 9.85 -1.60
CA SER A 64 6.74 10.35 -2.81
C SER A 64 7.02 11.86 -2.79
N HIS A 65 6.45 12.60 -1.83
CA HIS A 65 6.72 14.02 -1.60
C HIS A 65 7.43 14.28 -0.26
N SER A 66 7.88 13.23 0.43
CA SER A 66 8.62 13.36 1.69
C SER A 66 9.93 14.13 1.50
N SER A 67 10.29 14.95 2.49
CA SER A 67 11.58 15.64 2.53
C SER A 67 12.74 14.65 2.67
N LYS A 68 12.52 13.53 3.36
CA LYS A 68 13.51 12.45 3.53
C LYS A 68 13.67 11.68 2.22
N ALA A 69 14.85 11.79 1.60
CA ALA A 69 15.13 11.22 0.28
C ALA A 69 14.84 9.72 0.19
N THR A 70 15.20 8.94 1.21
CA THR A 70 14.94 7.48 1.21
C THR A 70 13.45 7.17 1.18
N VAL A 71 12.63 7.86 1.99
CA VAL A 71 11.17 7.67 2.01
C VAL A 71 10.54 8.10 0.69
N ARG A 72 11.08 9.17 0.09
CA ARG A 72 10.63 9.66 -1.21
C ARG A 72 10.87 8.65 -2.32
N GLU A 73 12.05 8.07 -2.37
CA GLU A 73 12.40 7.06 -3.37
C GLU A 73 11.53 5.81 -3.18
N CYS A 74 11.44 5.27 -1.96
CA CYS A 74 10.58 4.11 -1.68
C CYS A 74 9.12 4.36 -2.06
N GLY A 75 8.60 5.56 -1.82
CA GLY A 75 7.23 5.93 -2.23
C GLY A 75 7.04 5.89 -3.75
N LYS A 76 8.00 6.42 -4.52
CA LYS A 76 7.99 6.37 -5.98
C LYS A 76 8.12 4.95 -6.51
N ASP A 77 9.02 4.16 -5.94
CA ASP A 77 9.27 2.78 -6.34
C ASP A 77 8.04 1.90 -6.13
N LEU A 78 7.38 2.02 -4.98
CA LEU A 78 6.16 1.27 -4.68
C LEU A 78 4.99 1.72 -5.57
N LEU A 79 4.87 3.02 -5.88
CA LEU A 79 3.89 3.51 -6.86
C LEU A 79 4.16 2.92 -8.25
N ALA A 80 5.41 2.95 -8.71
CA ALA A 80 5.78 2.39 -10.00
C ALA A 80 5.51 0.87 -10.03
N LYS A 81 5.96 0.14 -9.01
CA LYS A 81 5.85 -1.32 -8.95
C LYS A 81 4.40 -1.83 -8.92
N TYR A 82 3.54 -1.17 -8.16
CA TYR A 82 2.17 -1.68 -7.92
C TYR A 82 1.10 -0.93 -8.69
N PHE A 83 1.28 0.35 -9.00
CA PHE A 83 0.25 1.17 -9.66
C PHE A 83 0.56 1.46 -11.14
N SER A 84 1.82 1.30 -11.60
CA SER A 84 2.17 1.50 -13.02
C SER A 84 1.77 0.34 -13.94
N MET A 85 1.41 -0.83 -13.41
CA MET A 85 1.06 -2.02 -14.21
C MET A 85 -0.41 -2.05 -14.66
N ASN A 86 -1.18 -0.98 -14.43
CA ASN A 86 -2.62 -0.92 -14.70
C ASN A 86 -2.97 0.01 -15.87
N GLU A 87 -2.36 -0.22 -17.04
CA GLU A 87 -2.74 0.45 -18.30
C GLU A 87 -3.86 -0.26 -19.09
N GLU A 88 -4.41 -1.39 -18.61
CA GLU A 88 -5.44 -2.15 -19.35
C GLU A 88 -6.87 -1.53 -19.34
N TRP A 89 -7.07 -0.33 -18.79
CA TRP A 89 -8.41 0.28 -18.72
C TRP A 89 -8.44 1.76 -19.06
N LYS A 90 -7.65 2.18 -20.06
CA LYS A 90 -7.98 3.38 -20.83
C LYS A 90 -9.03 2.98 -21.89
N LEU A 91 -10.30 3.00 -21.49
CA LEU A 91 -11.39 3.20 -22.44
C LEU A 91 -11.33 4.64 -22.97
#